data_AF-A0A4Q3SD44-F1
#
_entry.id   AF-A0A4Q3SD44-F1
#
_cell.length_a   1.000
_cell.length_b   1.000
_cell.length_c   1.000
_cell.angle_alpha   90.00
_cell.angle_beta   90.00
_cell.angle_gamma   90.00
#
_symmetry.space_group_name_H-M   'P 1'
#
loop_
_entity.id
_entity.type
_entity.pdbx_description
1 polymer ?
#
loop_
_entity_poly.entity_id
_entity_poly.type
_entity_poly.pdbx_seq_one_letter_code
_entity_poly.pdbx_strand_id
1 'polypeptide(L)'
;MKQVRFILLLSVMLPGLFAAAQRDTVKSKSVDITSAFKPELKSAAKINFNAAPPTADTSKPRLQYDIPNPNLLFAYQPGSLKPLALQIDSIGRFTNSNYIKAGFGSLRTPFVQGGFSFGDGTNAGLNIYAKHISSQGKEDFKDFSLTDVKLTGYYKAAQNMEWNASLGMKLDKTYKYGFEPKPQSFPNDSLRASFQTLSVRLGMHNINTTEFGLDYSPVISMNFFNDNLKNNESNTVVDLPLQKNFGDEVAINLGV
;
A
#
# COMPACT_ATOMS: atom_id res chain seq x y z
N MET A 1 -74.04 41.65 21.57
CA MET A 1 -73.67 42.97 22.15
C MET A 1 -73.01 42.72 23.51
N LYS A 2 -71.77 43.17 23.67
CA LYS A 2 -71.34 44.28 24.57
C LYS A 2 -71.45 44.01 26.10
N GLN A 3 -70.26 43.95 26.74
CA GLN A 3 -69.93 44.58 28.04
C GLN A 3 -70.56 43.90 29.31
N VAL A 4 -69.97 43.90 30.52
CA VAL A 4 -68.69 44.46 31.00
C VAL A 4 -68.08 43.68 32.19
N ARG A 5 -66.85 44.08 32.55
CA ARG A 5 -66.00 43.88 33.77
C ARG A 5 -66.77 43.69 35.12
N PHE A 6 -66.19 43.19 36.24
CA PHE A 6 -64.79 43.09 36.73
C PHE A 6 -64.70 42.17 38.00
N ILE A 7 -63.48 41.72 38.40
CA ILE A 7 -62.94 41.48 39.78
C ILE A 7 -63.82 40.72 40.84
N LEU A 8 -63.39 39.69 41.58
CA LEU A 8 -62.29 39.62 42.58
C LEU A 8 -61.88 38.15 42.90
N LEU A 9 -60.86 37.94 43.75
CA LEU A 9 -60.43 36.62 44.27
C LEU A 9 -61.47 35.95 45.21
N LEU A 10 -61.53 34.61 45.21
CA LEU A 10 -61.62 33.83 46.46
C LEU A 10 -61.11 32.37 46.31
N SER A 11 -61.13 31.65 47.43
CA SER A 11 -60.43 30.40 47.77
C SER A 11 -61.26 29.11 47.58
N VAL A 12 -60.76 28.00 48.18
CA VAL A 12 -61.48 26.79 48.66
C VAL A 12 -61.55 25.53 47.76
N MET A 13 -60.73 24.53 48.17
CA MET A 13 -61.03 23.07 48.25
C MET A 13 -61.36 22.32 46.92
N LEU A 14 -61.51 20.98 46.82
CA LEU A 14 -61.70 19.88 47.78
C LEU A 14 -60.91 18.60 47.34
N PRO A 15 -60.65 17.61 48.24
CA PRO A 15 -59.88 16.39 47.92
C PRO A 15 -60.71 15.10 47.83
N GLY A 16 -60.06 13.99 47.42
CA GLY A 16 -60.28 12.66 48.01
C GLY A 16 -60.51 11.48 47.05
N LEU A 17 -59.90 10.31 47.37
CA LEU A 17 -60.61 9.04 47.65
C LEU A 17 -59.63 7.90 48.07
N PHE A 18 -60.18 6.79 48.57
CA PHE A 18 -59.48 5.62 49.17
C PHE A 18 -60.13 4.29 48.72
N ALA A 19 -59.45 3.18 49.05
CA ALA A 19 -60.00 1.89 49.56
C ALA A 19 -59.93 0.61 48.69
N ALA A 20 -59.84 -0.54 49.39
CA ALA A 20 -59.95 -1.93 48.90
C ALA A 20 -60.44 -2.88 50.04
N ALA A 21 -60.95 -4.08 49.72
CA ALA A 21 -61.48 -5.12 50.63
C ALA A 21 -61.21 -6.55 50.03
N GLN A 22 -61.74 -7.73 50.41
CA GLN A 22 -62.91 -8.26 51.17
C GLN A 22 -62.62 -9.80 51.42
N ARG A 23 -63.13 -10.61 52.39
CA ARG A 23 -64.16 -10.49 53.47
C ARG A 23 -63.60 -10.97 54.86
N ASP A 24 -63.94 -12.06 55.58
CA ASP A 24 -64.96 -13.15 55.48
C ASP A 24 -65.46 -13.68 56.86
N THR A 25 -66.39 -14.67 56.90
CA THR A 25 -67.48 -14.66 57.90
C THR A 25 -67.58 -15.73 59.02
N VAL A 26 -67.73 -15.18 60.24
CA VAL A 26 -68.72 -15.54 61.30
C VAL A 26 -68.48 -16.81 62.16
N LYS A 27 -68.86 -16.88 63.45
CA LYS A 27 -68.69 -16.01 64.65
C LYS A 27 -69.46 -16.66 65.83
N SER A 28 -68.78 -17.03 66.93
CA SER A 28 -69.42 -17.57 68.15
C SER A 28 -68.47 -17.53 69.36
N LYS A 29 -68.88 -17.84 70.60
CA LYS A 29 -69.99 -17.26 71.40
C LYS A 29 -69.77 -17.64 72.89
N SER A 30 -69.60 -16.65 73.77
CA SER A 30 -69.81 -16.79 75.23
C SER A 30 -70.06 -15.40 75.86
N VAL A 31 -70.30 -15.36 77.18
CA VAL A 31 -70.93 -14.29 78.00
C VAL A 31 -70.21 -12.92 78.03
N ASP A 32 -70.98 -11.84 78.18
CA ASP A 32 -70.56 -10.43 78.30
C ASP A 32 -70.15 -9.96 79.72
N ILE A 33 -69.19 -9.01 79.80
CA ILE A 33 -68.89 -8.11 80.95
C ILE A 33 -67.80 -7.07 80.54
N THR A 34 -67.67 -5.82 81.04
CA THR A 34 -68.62 -4.82 81.57
C THR A 34 -67.90 -3.46 81.82
N SER A 35 -68.61 -2.33 81.71
CA SER A 35 -68.21 -0.96 82.11
C SER A 35 -67.21 -0.19 81.20
N ALA A 36 -67.22 1.15 81.31
CA ALA A 36 -66.62 2.09 80.35
C ALA A 36 -65.52 2.98 80.95
N PHE A 37 -64.56 3.40 80.12
CA PHE A 37 -63.41 4.22 80.50
C PHE A 37 -63.23 5.41 79.56
N LYS A 38 -62.95 6.61 80.10
CA LYS A 38 -62.88 7.87 79.34
C LYS A 38 -61.99 8.93 80.03
N PRO A 39 -60.69 9.04 79.71
CA PRO A 39 -59.81 10.10 80.20
C PRO A 39 -59.55 11.20 79.15
N GLU A 40 -59.15 12.37 79.62
CA GLU A 40 -59.02 13.60 78.82
C GLU A 40 -57.57 14.16 78.84
N LEU A 41 -57.26 15.08 77.93
CA LEU A 41 -55.90 15.61 77.69
C LEU A 41 -55.53 16.76 78.63
N LYS A 42 -54.27 16.83 79.05
CA LYS A 42 -53.70 17.99 79.75
C LYS A 42 -52.98 18.94 78.78
N SER A 43 -53.07 20.24 79.05
CA SER A 43 -52.44 21.29 78.24
C SER A 43 -50.93 21.42 78.50
N ALA A 44 -50.20 21.94 77.52
CA ALA A 44 -48.75 22.17 77.57
C ALA A 44 -48.41 23.67 77.52
N ALA A 45 -47.52 24.13 78.39
CA ALA A 45 -47.02 25.50 78.40
C ALA A 45 -45.83 25.67 77.43
N LYS A 46 -45.77 26.83 76.75
CA LYS A 46 -44.73 27.13 75.75
C LYS A 46 -43.51 27.79 76.40
N ILE A 47 -42.32 27.22 76.17
CA ILE A 47 -41.04 27.84 76.49
C ILE A 47 -40.55 28.61 75.25
N ASN A 48 -40.06 29.85 75.44
CA ASN A 48 -39.41 30.62 74.38
C ASN A 48 -37.91 30.76 74.72
N PHE A 49 -37.04 30.37 73.79
CA PHE A 49 -35.59 30.52 73.92
C PHE A 49 -35.09 31.57 72.93
N ASN A 50 -34.36 32.58 73.42
CA ASN A 50 -33.58 33.49 72.58
C ASN A 50 -32.13 33.02 72.56
N ALA A 51 -31.66 32.52 71.42
CA ALA A 51 -30.28 32.07 71.23
C ALA A 51 -29.59 32.94 70.17
N ALA A 52 -28.50 33.61 70.55
CA ALA A 52 -27.56 34.21 69.61
C ALA A 52 -26.40 33.22 69.39
N PRO A 53 -25.92 33.02 68.14
CA PRO A 53 -24.94 31.99 67.84
C PRO A 53 -23.52 32.36 68.34
N PRO A 54 -22.68 31.37 68.67
CA PRO A 54 -21.26 31.59 68.93
C PRO A 54 -20.53 32.06 67.67
N THR A 55 -19.39 32.73 67.85
CA THR A 55 -18.54 33.25 66.76
C THR A 55 -17.96 32.13 65.89
N ALA A 56 -17.94 32.33 64.57
CA ALA A 56 -17.46 31.35 63.61
C ALA A 56 -15.94 31.12 63.72
N ASP A 57 -15.52 29.86 63.70
CA ASP A 57 -14.12 29.50 63.48
C ASP A 57 -13.71 29.81 62.03
N THR A 58 -12.46 30.22 61.86
CA THR A 58 -11.83 30.54 60.57
C THR A 58 -10.58 29.71 60.30
N SER A 59 -10.31 28.70 61.14
CA SER A 59 -9.22 27.75 60.94
C SER A 59 -9.35 27.03 59.58
N LYS A 60 -8.25 27.04 58.81
CA LYS A 60 -8.20 26.38 57.48
C LYS A 60 -7.44 25.06 57.61
N PRO A 61 -8.01 23.91 57.23
CA PRO A 61 -7.30 22.65 57.25
C PRO A 61 -6.15 22.67 56.23
N ARG A 62 -4.99 22.11 56.61
CA ARG A 62 -3.92 21.82 55.65
C ARG A 62 -4.27 20.53 54.91
N LEU A 63 -4.36 20.62 53.59
CA LEU A 63 -4.55 19.49 52.70
C LEU A 63 -3.21 19.07 52.13
N GLN A 64 -2.81 17.81 52.35
CA GLN A 64 -1.61 17.21 51.79
C GLN A 64 -2.03 16.04 50.92
N TYR A 65 -1.58 16.05 49.66
CA TYR A 65 -1.90 15.02 48.68
C TYR A 65 -0.63 14.25 48.34
N ASP A 66 -0.73 12.93 48.34
CA ASP A 66 0.22 12.04 47.67
C ASP A 66 -0.46 11.52 46.41
N ILE A 67 0.20 11.68 45.27
CA ILE A 67 -0.34 11.34 43.95
C ILE A 67 0.65 10.39 43.28
N PRO A 68 0.40 9.06 43.30
CA PRO A 68 1.29 8.10 42.67
C PRO A 68 1.29 8.32 41.15
N ASN A 69 2.47 8.27 40.54
CA ASN A 69 2.63 8.41 39.09
C ASN A 69 2.48 7.04 38.38
N PRO A 70 1.37 6.77 37.66
CA PRO A 70 1.21 5.53 36.92
C PRO A 70 2.06 5.58 35.64
N ASN A 71 3.24 4.97 35.68
CA ASN A 71 4.14 4.87 34.55
C ASN A 71 3.59 3.85 33.52
N LEU A 72 2.61 4.28 32.72
CA LEU A 72 1.85 3.47 31.78
C LEU A 72 2.71 3.11 30.54
N LEU A 73 3.48 2.04 30.67
CA LEU A 73 4.23 1.42 29.58
C LEU A 73 3.28 0.70 28.61
N PHE A 74 2.70 1.45 27.68
CA PHE A 74 1.95 0.90 26.55
C PHE A 74 2.87 0.12 25.62
N ALA A 75 2.94 -1.20 25.80
CA ALA A 75 3.58 -2.09 24.85
C ALA A 75 2.82 -2.04 23.51
N TYR A 76 3.42 -1.38 22.50
CA TYR A 76 2.85 -1.29 21.16
C TYR A 76 2.77 -2.69 20.54
N GLN A 77 1.55 -3.24 20.48
CA GLN A 77 1.25 -4.44 19.71
C GLN A 77 0.80 -4.01 18.30
N PRO A 78 1.62 -4.19 17.26
CA PRO A 78 1.17 -3.92 15.89
C PRO A 78 0.03 -4.87 15.53
N GLY A 79 -1.09 -4.32 15.06
CA GLY A 79 -2.21 -5.10 14.56
C GLY A 79 -1.78 -5.97 13.38
N SER A 80 -2.19 -7.24 13.36
CA SER A 80 -1.85 -8.17 12.27
C SER A 80 -2.46 -7.70 10.95
N LEU A 81 -1.61 -7.17 10.07
CA LEU A 81 -1.95 -6.87 8.68
C LEU A 81 -2.18 -8.19 7.94
N LYS A 82 -3.44 -8.54 7.71
CA LYS A 82 -3.80 -9.60 6.77
C LYS A 82 -3.64 -9.07 5.34
N PRO A 83 -2.73 -9.63 4.51
CA PRO A 83 -2.66 -9.24 3.11
C PRO A 83 -3.96 -9.66 2.41
N LEU A 84 -4.70 -8.69 1.90
CA LEU A 84 -5.82 -8.97 1.00
C LEU A 84 -5.22 -9.46 -0.32
N ALA A 85 -5.56 -10.68 -0.73
CA ALA A 85 -5.09 -11.23 -2.00
C ALA A 85 -5.55 -10.32 -3.15
N LEU A 86 -4.58 -9.80 -3.92
CA LEU A 86 -4.88 -9.03 -5.12
C LEU A 86 -5.59 -9.96 -6.12
N GLN A 87 -6.88 -9.73 -6.35
CA GLN A 87 -7.57 -10.40 -7.44
C GLN A 87 -6.94 -9.92 -8.75
N ILE A 88 -6.25 -10.82 -9.44
CA ILE A 88 -5.69 -10.57 -10.76
C ILE A 88 -6.88 -10.36 -11.69
N ASP A 89 -7.01 -9.15 -12.24
CA ASP A 89 -8.04 -8.85 -13.24
C ASP A 89 -7.78 -9.69 -14.50
N SER A 90 -8.62 -10.71 -14.70
CA SER A 90 -8.57 -11.61 -15.85
C SER A 90 -8.93 -10.93 -17.17
N ILE A 91 -9.33 -9.66 -17.14
CA ILE A 91 -9.66 -8.80 -18.28
C ILE A 91 -8.50 -7.85 -18.62
N GLY A 92 -7.28 -8.14 -18.12
CA GLY A 92 -6.01 -7.59 -18.60
C GLY A 92 -5.67 -8.00 -20.04
N ARG A 93 -6.55 -7.66 -21.00
CA ARG A 93 -6.37 -7.90 -22.44
C ARG A 93 -5.05 -7.30 -22.90
N PHE A 94 -4.17 -8.17 -23.39
CA PHE A 94 -2.93 -7.74 -24.03
C PHE A 94 -3.24 -6.79 -25.18
N THR A 95 -2.78 -5.56 -25.03
CA THR A 95 -2.91 -4.49 -26.00
C THR A 95 -1.55 -4.27 -26.64
N ASN A 96 -1.52 -4.20 -27.97
CA ASN A 96 -0.30 -3.99 -28.75
C ASN A 96 0.24 -2.58 -28.45
N SER A 97 1.08 -2.48 -27.43
CA SER A 97 1.67 -1.22 -26.97
C SER A 97 2.76 -0.79 -27.94
N ASN A 98 2.53 0.34 -28.61
CA ASN A 98 3.41 0.88 -29.63
C ASN A 98 3.71 2.35 -29.30
N TYR A 99 4.98 2.75 -29.34
CA TYR A 99 5.39 4.13 -29.16
C TYR A 99 6.50 4.53 -30.13
N ILE A 100 6.48 5.80 -30.52
CA ILE A 100 7.59 6.48 -31.18
C ILE A 100 7.88 7.75 -30.37
N LYS A 101 9.16 7.97 -30.05
CA LYS A 101 9.67 9.22 -29.49
C LYS A 101 10.66 9.79 -30.50
N ALA A 102 10.52 11.06 -30.81
CA ALA A 102 11.47 11.83 -31.60
C ALA A 102 11.84 13.10 -30.84
N GLY A 103 13.07 13.58 -31.01
CA GLY A 103 13.56 14.78 -30.34
C GLY A 103 14.81 15.34 -31.00
N PHE A 104 15.15 16.58 -30.65
CA PHE A 104 16.35 17.26 -31.16
C PHE A 104 16.99 18.09 -30.05
N GLY A 105 18.22 17.73 -29.65
CA GLY A 105 18.97 18.43 -28.61
C GLY A 105 19.84 19.56 -29.15
N SER A 106 20.29 20.43 -28.23
CA SER A 106 21.00 21.68 -28.52
C SER A 106 22.37 21.52 -29.20
N LEU A 107 23.00 20.35 -29.09
CA LEU A 107 24.27 20.00 -29.75
C LEU A 107 24.02 19.23 -31.05
N ARG A 108 23.10 19.76 -31.87
CA ARG A 108 22.55 19.12 -33.08
C ARG A 108 22.30 17.63 -32.86
N THR A 109 21.45 17.33 -31.87
CA THR A 109 21.34 15.98 -31.31
C THR A 109 20.04 15.30 -31.76
N PRO A 110 19.93 14.78 -32.99
CA PRO A 110 18.73 14.06 -33.41
C PRO A 110 18.59 12.76 -32.60
N PHE A 111 17.39 12.55 -32.09
CA PHE A 111 17.01 11.39 -31.30
C PHE A 111 15.74 10.78 -31.89
N VAL A 112 15.75 9.46 -32.11
CA VAL A 112 14.56 8.67 -32.43
C VAL A 112 14.59 7.35 -31.68
N GLN A 113 13.44 6.96 -31.11
CA GLN A 113 13.25 5.71 -30.40
C GLN A 113 11.85 5.16 -30.70
N GLY A 114 11.79 3.96 -31.27
CA GLY A 114 10.57 3.19 -31.46
C GLY A 114 10.56 1.92 -30.59
N GLY A 115 9.40 1.59 -30.04
CA GLY A 115 9.12 0.29 -29.43
C GLY A 115 7.76 -0.18 -29.89
N PHE A 116 7.69 -1.39 -30.44
CA PHE A 116 6.47 -1.99 -30.97
C PHE A 116 6.30 -3.40 -30.40
N SER A 117 5.12 -3.68 -29.84
CA SER A 117 4.77 -4.98 -29.28
C SER A 117 3.56 -5.55 -30.02
N PHE A 118 3.72 -6.78 -30.54
CA PHE A 118 2.70 -7.54 -31.26
C PHE A 118 2.50 -8.88 -30.56
N GLY A 119 1.28 -9.44 -30.55
CA GLY A 119 1.02 -10.77 -30.00
C GLY A 119 -0.44 -11.04 -29.72
N ASP A 120 -0.73 -12.25 -29.22
CA ASP A 120 -2.04 -12.63 -28.67
C ASP A 120 -2.11 -12.50 -27.13
N GLY A 121 -0.99 -12.09 -26.51
CA GLY A 121 -0.83 -11.97 -25.05
C GLY A 121 -0.82 -13.27 -24.27
N THR A 122 -0.99 -14.40 -24.96
CA THR A 122 -1.35 -15.67 -24.35
C THR A 122 -0.32 -16.73 -24.69
N ASN A 123 -0.07 -16.94 -25.99
CA ASN A 123 0.79 -17.99 -26.52
C ASN A 123 1.99 -17.44 -27.30
N ALA A 124 1.90 -16.23 -27.88
CA ALA A 124 2.96 -15.70 -28.73
C ALA A 124 3.05 -14.17 -28.65
N GLY A 125 4.28 -13.66 -28.64
CA GLY A 125 4.53 -12.23 -28.78
C GLY A 125 5.88 -11.90 -29.41
N LEU A 126 5.93 -10.76 -30.08
CA LEU A 126 7.10 -10.22 -30.77
C LEU A 126 7.25 -8.74 -30.41
N ASN A 127 8.46 -8.38 -29.97
CA ASN A 127 8.82 -7.02 -29.60
C ASN A 127 9.94 -6.52 -30.52
N ILE A 128 9.73 -5.36 -31.13
CA ILE A 128 10.70 -4.68 -31.99
C ILE A 128 11.07 -3.37 -31.32
N TYR A 129 12.34 -3.22 -30.97
CA TYR A 129 12.92 -2.01 -30.40
C TYR A 129 13.97 -1.44 -31.33
N ALA A 130 13.94 -0.13 -31.56
CA ALA A 130 14.98 0.58 -32.27
C ALA A 130 15.21 1.95 -31.61
N LYS A 131 16.47 2.30 -31.39
CA LYS A 131 16.90 3.61 -30.90
C LYS A 131 18.09 4.07 -31.74
N HIS A 132 18.04 5.32 -32.20
CA HIS A 132 19.18 6.01 -32.78
C HIS A 132 19.31 7.39 -32.12
N ILE A 133 20.51 7.69 -31.67
CA ILE A 133 20.92 9.03 -31.25
C ILE A 133 22.26 9.36 -31.91
N SER A 134 22.42 10.61 -32.29
CA SER A 134 23.74 11.20 -32.56
C SER A 134 23.80 12.61 -32.00
N SER A 135 25.01 13.13 -31.81
CA SER A 135 25.25 14.52 -31.40
C SER A 135 26.53 15.03 -32.04
N GLN A 136 26.55 16.32 -32.40
CA GLN A 136 27.74 17.01 -32.90
C GLN A 136 28.32 17.92 -31.81
N GLY A 137 29.62 17.83 -31.59
CA GLY A 137 30.33 18.66 -30.62
C GLY A 137 30.40 20.14 -31.01
N LYS A 138 30.70 21.01 -30.04
CA LYS A 138 31.19 22.38 -30.32
C LYS A 138 32.70 22.42 -30.60
N GLU A 139 33.42 21.40 -30.19
CA GLU A 139 34.86 21.22 -30.38
C GLU A 139 35.10 20.03 -31.29
N ASP A 140 36.21 20.06 -32.03
CA ASP A 140 36.59 18.97 -32.93
C ASP A 140 36.64 17.61 -32.22
N PHE A 141 36.22 16.56 -32.92
CA PHE A 141 36.23 15.17 -32.46
C PHE A 141 35.38 14.89 -31.20
N LYS A 142 34.44 15.77 -30.82
CA LYS A 142 33.45 15.51 -29.74
C LYS A 142 32.08 15.07 -30.24
N ASP A 143 32.06 14.36 -31.36
CA ASP A 143 30.86 13.76 -31.95
C ASP A 143 30.63 12.34 -31.41
N PHE A 144 29.36 11.94 -31.29
CA PHE A 144 29.01 10.53 -31.07
C PHE A 144 27.74 10.12 -31.82
N SER A 145 27.60 8.81 -32.05
CA SER A 145 26.35 8.20 -32.48
C SER A 145 26.20 6.80 -31.90
N LEU A 146 25.04 6.53 -31.31
CA LEU A 146 24.66 5.23 -30.78
C LEU A 146 23.38 4.76 -31.49
N THR A 147 23.46 3.58 -32.08
CA THR A 147 22.32 2.87 -32.67
C THR A 147 22.15 1.55 -31.93
N ASP A 148 20.91 1.21 -31.60
CA ASP A 148 20.56 0.07 -30.75
C ASP A 148 19.25 -0.52 -31.24
N VAL A 149 19.30 -1.69 -31.84
CA VAL A 149 18.16 -2.41 -32.43
C VAL A 149 18.04 -3.76 -31.76
N LYS A 150 16.86 -4.09 -31.24
CA LYS A 150 16.59 -5.36 -30.56
C LYS A 150 15.26 -5.95 -30.98
N LEU A 151 15.31 -7.18 -31.49
CA LEU A 151 14.17 -8.05 -31.73
C LEU A 151 14.07 -9.04 -30.57
N THR A 152 12.87 -9.29 -30.06
CA THR A 152 12.65 -10.25 -28.96
C THR A 152 11.28 -10.90 -29.07
N GLY A 153 11.25 -12.21 -29.28
CA GLY A 153 10.03 -13.01 -29.36
C GLY A 153 9.93 -14.06 -28.26
N TYR A 154 8.70 -14.41 -27.90
CA TYR A 154 8.40 -15.56 -27.05
C TYR A 154 7.28 -16.40 -27.69
N TYR A 155 7.31 -17.72 -27.43
CA TYR A 155 6.31 -18.67 -27.91
C TYR A 155 6.09 -19.80 -26.89
N LYS A 156 4.86 -19.96 -26.42
CA LYS A 156 4.42 -21.07 -25.57
C LYS A 156 4.02 -22.25 -26.45
N ALA A 157 4.81 -23.32 -26.38
CA ALA A 157 4.46 -24.60 -26.95
C ALA A 157 3.44 -25.31 -26.06
N ALA A 158 2.53 -26.08 -26.68
CA ALA A 158 1.42 -26.76 -25.99
C ALA A 158 1.84 -27.78 -24.90
N GLN A 159 3.12 -28.12 -24.81
CA GLN A 159 3.69 -29.03 -23.81
C GLN A 159 4.24 -28.28 -22.58
N ASN A 160 3.49 -27.32 -22.05
CA ASN A 160 3.82 -26.61 -20.81
C ASN A 160 5.22 -25.90 -20.83
N MET A 161 5.65 -25.44 -22.00
CA MET A 161 6.99 -24.89 -22.25
C MET A 161 6.91 -23.55 -22.97
N GLU A 162 7.60 -22.53 -22.49
CA GLU A 162 7.83 -21.27 -23.23
C GLU A 162 9.25 -21.21 -23.77
N TRP A 163 9.39 -20.83 -25.03
CA TRP A 163 10.65 -20.52 -25.70
C TRP A 163 10.81 -19.01 -25.86
N ASN A 164 11.99 -18.48 -25.51
CA ASN A 164 12.32 -17.06 -25.69
C ASN A 164 13.54 -16.88 -26.61
N ALA A 165 13.42 -16.02 -27.62
CA ALA A 165 14.48 -15.69 -28.56
C ALA A 165 14.73 -14.17 -28.60
N SER A 166 15.98 -13.76 -28.69
CA SER A 166 16.37 -12.35 -28.85
C SER A 166 17.56 -12.19 -29.78
N LEU A 167 17.48 -11.18 -30.63
CA LEU A 167 18.56 -10.72 -31.50
C LEU A 167 18.75 -9.22 -31.28
N GLY A 168 19.92 -8.82 -30.80
CA GLY A 168 20.29 -7.42 -30.55
C GLY A 168 21.48 -7.01 -31.42
N MET A 169 21.47 -5.77 -31.92
CA MET A 169 22.60 -5.17 -32.61
C MET A 169 22.80 -3.74 -32.09
N LYS A 170 23.93 -3.51 -31.42
CA LYS A 170 24.39 -2.18 -30.99
C LYS A 170 25.53 -1.73 -31.90
N LEU A 171 25.49 -0.47 -32.33
CA LEU A 171 26.61 0.24 -32.94
C LEU A 171 26.89 1.49 -32.11
N ASP A 172 28.13 1.67 -31.69
CA ASP A 172 28.56 2.79 -30.86
C ASP A 172 29.78 3.46 -31.52
N LYS A 173 29.60 4.68 -32.00
CA LYS A 173 30.59 5.44 -32.76
C LYS A 173 30.95 6.70 -31.98
N THR A 174 32.21 6.79 -31.60
CA THR A 174 32.83 7.94 -30.90
C THR A 174 34.10 8.36 -31.63
N TYR A 175 34.70 9.46 -31.19
CA TYR A 175 36.04 9.87 -31.64
C TYR A 175 36.92 10.18 -30.43
N LYS A 176 38.23 9.97 -30.59
CA LYS A 176 39.26 10.33 -29.61
C LYS A 176 39.47 11.84 -29.66
N TYR A 177 39.51 12.50 -28.51
CA TYR A 177 39.70 13.96 -28.37
C TYR A 177 40.68 14.27 -27.22
N GLY A 178 41.09 15.54 -27.11
CA GLY A 178 41.98 15.99 -26.02
C GLY A 178 43.48 15.94 -26.33
N PHE A 179 43.87 16.22 -27.57
CA PHE A 179 45.27 16.22 -28.00
C PHE A 179 45.99 17.52 -27.62
N GLU A 180 47.13 17.41 -26.95
CA GLU A 180 48.05 18.52 -26.67
C GLU A 180 49.47 18.17 -27.17
N PRO A 181 50.16 19.09 -27.88
CA PRO A 181 49.64 20.33 -28.46
C PRO A 181 48.57 20.05 -29.55
N LYS A 182 47.66 21.02 -29.81
CA LYS A 182 46.60 20.85 -30.81
C LYS A 182 47.21 20.59 -32.21
N PRO A 183 46.98 19.41 -32.81
CA PRO A 183 47.60 19.03 -34.08
C PRO A 183 46.88 19.70 -35.25
N GLN A 184 47.66 20.14 -36.26
CA GLN A 184 47.18 21.03 -37.33
C GLN A 184 46.18 20.37 -38.30
N SER A 185 46.20 19.04 -38.42
CA SER A 185 45.14 18.24 -39.06
C SER A 185 45.32 16.77 -38.72
N PHE A 186 44.22 16.07 -38.43
CA PHE A 186 44.15 14.61 -38.45
C PHE A 186 42.99 14.17 -39.36
N PRO A 187 43.16 13.13 -40.19
CA PRO A 187 42.04 12.55 -40.92
C PRO A 187 41.05 11.89 -39.95
N ASN A 188 39.76 12.24 -40.07
CA ASN A 188 38.68 11.81 -39.17
C ASN A 188 38.57 10.27 -38.97
N ASP A 189 39.07 9.46 -39.90
CA ASP A 189 39.07 8.00 -39.79
C ASP A 189 40.08 7.49 -38.74
N SER A 190 41.25 8.13 -38.58
CA SER A 190 42.28 7.69 -37.64
C SER A 190 41.92 7.91 -36.17
N LEU A 191 40.99 8.83 -35.89
CA LEU A 191 40.54 9.13 -34.53
C LEU A 191 39.19 8.50 -34.17
N ARG A 192 38.51 7.88 -35.15
CA ARG A 192 37.25 7.18 -34.92
C ARG A 192 37.46 5.94 -34.06
N ALA A 193 36.61 5.76 -33.08
CA ALA A 193 36.36 4.47 -32.43
C ALA A 193 34.93 4.06 -32.78
N SER A 194 34.78 2.92 -33.46
CA SER A 194 33.49 2.38 -33.88
C SER A 194 33.41 0.94 -33.39
N PHE A 195 32.48 0.70 -32.48
CA PHE A 195 32.23 -0.59 -31.86
C PHE A 195 30.90 -1.15 -32.38
N GLN A 196 30.89 -2.43 -32.70
CA GLN A 196 29.67 -3.16 -33.04
C GLN A 196 29.52 -4.34 -32.08
N THR A 197 28.29 -4.59 -31.62
CA THR A 197 27.97 -5.75 -30.78
C THR A 197 26.73 -6.43 -31.33
N LEU A 198 26.86 -7.69 -31.70
CA LEU A 198 25.76 -8.58 -32.07
C LEU A 198 25.49 -9.53 -30.90
N SER A 199 24.28 -9.47 -30.34
CA SER A 199 23.84 -10.30 -29.22
C SER A 199 22.76 -11.27 -29.67
N VAL A 200 22.97 -12.56 -29.44
CA VAL A 200 21.98 -13.63 -29.65
C VAL A 200 21.67 -14.26 -28.30
N ARG A 201 20.40 -14.30 -27.90
CA ARG A 201 19.98 -15.02 -26.69
C ARG A 201 18.84 -15.97 -27.04
N LEU A 202 19.01 -17.23 -26.68
CA LEU A 202 17.98 -18.25 -26.70
C LEU A 202 17.75 -18.73 -25.26
N GLY A 203 16.54 -19.15 -24.97
CA GLY A 203 16.21 -19.80 -23.71
C GLY A 203 14.85 -20.47 -23.78
N MET A 204 14.59 -21.31 -22.80
CA MET A 204 13.35 -22.07 -22.66
C MET A 204 13.05 -22.24 -21.17
N HIS A 205 11.78 -22.30 -20.79
CA HIS A 205 11.39 -22.63 -19.42
C HIS A 205 10.05 -23.36 -19.37
N ASN A 206 9.83 -24.16 -18.32
CA ASN A 206 8.53 -24.74 -18.05
C ASN A 206 7.57 -23.69 -17.46
N ILE A 207 6.32 -23.66 -17.91
CA ILE A 207 5.32 -22.65 -17.51
C ILE A 207 4.72 -22.98 -16.13
N ASN A 208 4.46 -24.26 -15.88
CA ASN A 208 4.11 -24.82 -14.58
C ASN A 208 5.16 -25.87 -14.18
N THR A 209 5.41 -26.05 -12.88
CA THR A 209 6.27 -27.12 -12.37
C THR A 209 5.83 -28.49 -12.91
N THR A 210 6.80 -29.33 -13.30
CA THR A 210 6.53 -30.69 -13.80
C THR A 210 5.94 -31.60 -12.71
N GLU A 211 5.34 -32.74 -13.12
CA GLU A 211 4.82 -33.78 -12.20
C GLU A 211 5.84 -34.26 -11.16
N PHE A 212 7.13 -34.17 -11.48
CA PHE A 212 8.23 -34.51 -10.58
C PHE A 212 8.67 -33.36 -9.66
N GLY A 213 7.98 -32.22 -9.62
CA GLY A 213 8.41 -31.06 -8.84
C GLY A 213 9.66 -30.37 -9.41
N LEU A 214 9.99 -30.54 -10.70
CA LEU A 214 11.14 -29.89 -11.33
C LEU A 214 10.71 -28.64 -12.10
N ASP A 215 11.44 -27.54 -11.88
CA ASP A 215 11.46 -26.32 -12.70
C ASP A 215 12.84 -26.16 -13.33
N TYR A 216 12.89 -25.63 -14.55
CA TYR A 216 14.13 -25.39 -15.31
C TYR A 216 13.94 -24.20 -16.25
N SER A 217 14.98 -23.37 -16.38
CA SER A 217 14.97 -22.22 -17.29
C SER A 217 16.30 -21.99 -18.03
N PRO A 218 16.83 -23.02 -18.74
CA PRO A 218 18.13 -22.94 -19.38
C PRO A 218 18.20 -21.87 -20.48
N VAL A 219 19.31 -21.15 -20.50
CA VAL A 219 19.58 -19.98 -21.34
C VAL A 219 20.97 -20.09 -21.96
N ILE A 220 21.06 -19.69 -23.24
CA ILE A 220 22.31 -19.52 -23.97
C ILE A 220 22.36 -18.08 -24.49
N SER A 221 23.39 -17.32 -24.09
CA SER A 221 23.62 -15.93 -24.53
C SER A 221 24.99 -15.81 -25.19
N MET A 222 25.01 -15.47 -26.48
CA MET A 222 26.23 -15.25 -27.28
C MET A 222 26.34 -13.76 -27.63
N ASN A 223 27.50 -13.17 -27.39
CA ASN A 223 27.82 -11.79 -27.76
C ASN A 223 29.07 -11.77 -28.63
N PHE A 224 28.95 -11.20 -29.83
CA PHE A 224 30.05 -10.99 -30.76
C PHE A 224 30.33 -9.49 -30.86
N PHE A 225 31.48 -9.07 -30.36
CA PHE A 225 31.95 -7.69 -30.36
C PHE A 225 33.05 -7.52 -31.41
N ASN A 226 33.03 -6.41 -32.15
CA ASN A 226 34.13 -6.00 -33.02
C ASN A 226 34.39 -4.48 -32.93
N ASP A 227 35.61 -4.06 -33.29
CA ASP A 227 35.97 -2.66 -33.46
C ASP A 227 36.63 -2.35 -34.82
N ASN A 228 36.76 -1.06 -35.12
CA ASN A 228 37.44 -0.58 -36.33
C ASN A 228 38.98 -0.72 -36.32
N LEU A 229 39.57 -1.32 -35.28
CA LEU A 229 40.98 -1.68 -35.19
C LEU A 229 41.21 -3.18 -35.45
N LYS A 230 40.14 -3.92 -35.79
CA LYS A 230 40.09 -5.38 -36.03
C LYS A 230 40.21 -6.23 -34.76
N ASN A 231 40.00 -5.64 -33.58
CA ASN A 231 39.80 -6.42 -32.37
C ASN A 231 38.42 -7.10 -32.45
N ASN A 232 38.36 -8.40 -32.17
CA ASN A 232 37.13 -9.17 -32.13
C ASN A 232 37.08 -9.96 -30.83
N GLU A 233 35.94 -9.93 -30.14
CA GLU A 233 35.70 -10.72 -28.93
C GLU A 233 34.40 -11.52 -29.11
N SER A 234 34.40 -12.77 -28.65
CA SER A 234 33.21 -13.63 -28.65
C SER A 234 33.03 -14.20 -27.25
N ASN A 235 31.94 -13.83 -26.59
CA ASN A 235 31.59 -14.30 -25.26
C ASN A 235 30.30 -15.15 -25.33
N THR A 236 30.38 -16.38 -24.87
CA THR A 236 29.24 -17.31 -24.79
C THR A 236 29.01 -17.68 -23.33
N VAL A 237 27.86 -17.27 -22.80
CA VAL A 237 27.37 -17.63 -21.47
C VAL A 237 26.28 -18.67 -21.61
N VAL A 238 26.41 -19.78 -20.89
CA VAL A 238 25.37 -20.80 -20.71
C VAL A 238 25.01 -20.77 -19.23
N ASP A 239 23.71 -20.78 -18.95
CA ASP A 239 23.10 -20.58 -17.64
C ASP A 239 21.99 -21.64 -17.53
N LEU A 240 22.16 -22.62 -16.63
CA LEU A 240 21.33 -23.82 -16.54
C LEU A 240 20.63 -23.91 -15.17
N PRO A 241 19.77 -22.94 -14.80
CA PRO A 241 19.00 -22.99 -13.57
C PRO A 241 18.04 -24.19 -13.59
N LEU A 242 18.19 -25.07 -12.59
CA LEU A 242 17.36 -26.24 -12.34
C LEU A 242 16.96 -26.20 -10.87
N GLN A 243 15.66 -26.25 -10.58
CA GLN A 243 15.13 -26.25 -9.23
C GLN A 243 14.26 -27.50 -9.01
N LYS A 244 14.37 -28.08 -7.82
CA LYS A 244 13.59 -29.22 -7.36
C LYS A 244 12.77 -28.81 -6.13
N ASN A 245 11.46 -28.76 -6.28
CA ASN A 245 10.49 -28.51 -5.23
C ASN A 245 10.09 -29.84 -4.58
N PHE A 246 9.88 -29.82 -3.26
CA PHE A 246 9.49 -30.95 -2.42
C PHE A 246 8.23 -30.55 -1.64
N GLY A 247 7.09 -30.59 -2.32
CA GLY A 247 5.88 -29.89 -1.86
C GLY A 247 6.04 -28.37 -1.97
N ASP A 248 5.18 -27.64 -1.27
CA ASP A 248 5.08 -26.17 -1.38
C ASP A 248 6.08 -25.41 -0.49
N GLU A 249 6.75 -26.11 0.44
CA GLU A 249 7.54 -25.49 1.52
C GLU A 249 9.06 -25.53 1.31
N VAL A 250 9.59 -26.44 0.48
CA VAL A 250 11.03 -26.68 0.32
C VAL A 250 11.42 -26.76 -1.16
N ALA A 251 12.38 -25.95 -1.56
CA ALA A 251 13.00 -25.99 -2.89
C ALA A 251 14.52 -26.08 -2.79
N ILE A 252 15.13 -26.90 -3.65
CA ILE A 252 16.58 -27.04 -3.78
C ILE A 252 16.99 -26.57 -5.18
N ASN A 253 17.88 -25.59 -5.25
CA ASN A 253 18.52 -25.18 -6.51
C ASN A 253 19.69 -26.13 -6.82
N LEU A 254 19.74 -26.61 -8.06
CA LEU A 254 20.66 -27.61 -8.60
C LEU A 254 21.37 -27.09 -9.88
N GLY A 255 21.17 -25.82 -10.24
CA GLY A 255 21.69 -25.21 -11.46
C GLY A 255 23.15 -24.79 -11.41
N VAL A 256 23.69 -24.49 -12.61
CA VAL A 256 25.07 -24.02 -12.88
C VAL A 256 25.05 -22.90 -13.90
#